data_AF-G9QHQ4-F1
#
_entry.id   AF-G9QHQ4-F1
#
_cell.length_a   1.000
_cell.length_b   1.000
_cell.length_c   1.000
_cell.angle_alpha   90.00
_cell.angle_beta   90.00
_cell.angle_gamma   90.00
#
_symmetry.space_group_name_H-M   'P 1'
#
loop_
_entity.id
_entity.type
_entity.pdbx_description
1 polymer ?
#
loop_
_entity_poly.entity_id
_entity_poly.type
_entity_poly.pdbx_seq_one_letter_code
_entity_poly.pdbx_strand_id
1 'polypeptide(L)' 'MYFKFSLLSFITGLIMIFVIQLATFYRNLQIKTGRMDGDTTYTLLSSSLIVIPIILFVLALIFFQLHIKDKQKH' A
#
# COMPACT_ATOMS: atom_id res chain seq x y z
N MET A 1 -4.97 -5.32 22.13
CA MET A 1 -5.64 -5.86 20.92
C MET A 1 -5.44 -4.96 19.70
N TYR A 2 -5.68 -3.65 19.84
CA TYR A 2 -5.51 -2.64 18.77
C TYR A 2 -4.11 -2.55 18.14
N PHE A 3 -3.04 -2.80 18.92
CA PHE A 3 -1.67 -2.82 18.38
C PHE A 3 -1.45 -3.88 17.29
N LYS A 4 -2.00 -5.08 17.46
CA LYS A 4 -1.89 -6.16 16.46
C LYS A 4 -2.61 -5.79 15.17
N PHE A 5 -3.79 -5.17 15.28
CA PHE A 5 -4.55 -4.68 14.12
C PHE A 5 -3.85 -3.52 13.41
N SER A 6 -3.28 -2.59 14.16
CA SER A 6 -2.46 -1.50 13.60
C SER A 6 -1.27 -2.04 12.80
N LEU A 7 -0.51 -2.98 13.40
CA LEU A 7 0.64 -3.61 12.75
C LEU A 7 0.22 -4.38 11.48
N LEU A 8 -0.89 -5.13 11.55
CA LEU A 8 -1.40 -5.90 10.42
C LEU A 8 -1.83 -4.99 9.27
N SER A 9 -2.61 -3.94 9.55
CA SER A 9 -3.00 -2.94 8.54
C SER A 9 -1.79 -2.25 7.91
N PHE A 10 -0.77 -1.94 8.70
CA PHE A 10 0.48 -1.34 8.21
C PHE A 10 1.24 -2.28 7.26
N ILE A 11 1.41 -3.55 7.66
CA ILE A 11 2.07 -4.58 6.84
C ILE A 11 1.29 -4.84 5.56
N THR A 12 -0.04 -4.95 5.64
CA THR A 12 -0.89 -5.14 4.45
C THR A 12 -0.78 -3.95 3.49
N GLY A 13 -0.72 -2.71 4.01
CA GLY A 13 -0.47 -1.51 3.21
C GLY A 13 0.88 -1.56 2.47
N LEU A 14 1.94 -2.00 3.15
CA LEU A 14 3.27 -2.18 2.55
C LEU A 14 3.29 -3.27 1.48
N ILE A 15 2.65 -4.42 1.75
CA ILE A 15 2.52 -5.51 0.78
C ILE A 15 1.79 -5.01 -0.47
N MET A 16 0.73 -4.22 -0.31
CA MET A 16 0.02 -3.64 -1.45
C MET A 16 0.91 -2.72 -2.29
N ILE A 17 1.69 -1.83 -1.66
CA ILE A 17 2.66 -1.00 -2.38
C ILE A 17 3.65 -1.86 -3.16
N PHE A 18 4.18 -2.90 -2.53
CA PHE A 18 5.12 -3.81 -3.16
C PHE A 18 4.51 -4.51 -4.39
N VAL A 19 3.27 -4.99 -4.28
CA VAL A 19 2.55 -5.61 -5.40
C VAL A 19 2.31 -4.61 -6.54
N ILE A 20 1.92 -3.37 -6.23
CA ILE A 20 1.73 -2.30 -7.24
C ILE A 20 3.04 -2.00 -7.97
N GLN A 21 4.16 -1.92 -7.24
CA GLN A 21 5.48 -1.71 -7.83
C GLN A 21 5.89 -2.90 -8.72
N LEU A 22 5.68 -4.12 -8.25
CA LEU A 22 6.00 -5.33 -9.01
C LEU A 22 5.17 -5.41 -10.31
N ALA A 23 3.88 -5.09 -10.24
CA ALA A 23 3.00 -5.02 -11.41
C ALA A 23 3.45 -3.93 -12.39
N THR A 24 3.89 -2.76 -11.89
CA THR A 24 4.43 -1.68 -12.72
C THR A 24 5.72 -2.13 -13.42
N PHE A 25 6.61 -2.82 -12.70
CA PHE A 25 7.84 -3.37 -13.26
C PHE A 25 7.55 -4.39 -14.37
N TYR A 26 6.64 -5.34 -14.12
CA TYR A 26 6.26 -6.35 -15.10
C TYR A 26 5.62 -5.74 -16.35
N ARG A 27 4.72 -4.76 -16.18
CA ARG A 27 4.12 -4.01 -17.30
C ARG A 27 5.20 -3.29 -18.12
N ASN A 28 6.13 -2.60 -17.46
CA ASN A 28 7.22 -1.89 -18.14
C ASN A 28 8.15 -2.86 -18.89
N LEU A 29 8.37 -4.07 -18.36
CA LEU A 29 9.14 -5.12 -19.04
C LEU A 29 8.41 -5.63 -20.29
N GLN A 30 7.11 -5.88 -20.20
CA GLN A 30 6.26 -6.28 -21.33
C GLN A 30 6.26 -5.23 -22.45
N ILE A 31 6.19 -3.95 -22.09
CA ILE A 31 6.25 -2.83 -23.06
C ILE A 31 7.62 -2.77 -23.73
N LYS A 32 8.71 -2.80 -22.94
CA LYS A 32 10.08 -2.74 -23.48
C LYS A 32 10.42 -3.93 -24.38
N THR A 33 9.82 -5.08 -24.15
CA THR A 33 10.02 -6.30 -24.97
C THR A 33 9.14 -6.34 -26.21
N GLY A 34 8.33 -5.31 -26.47
CA GLY A 34 7.43 -5.23 -27.62
C GLY A 34 6.27 -6.22 -27.56
N ARG A 35 6.00 -6.82 -26.39
CA ARG A 35 4.90 -7.77 -26.19
C ARG A 35 3.57 -7.07 -25.86
N MET A 36 3.63 -5.79 -25.50
CA MET A 36 2.49 -4.98 -25.13
C MET A 36 2.72 -3.53 -25.57
N ASP A 37 1.76 -2.93 -26.27
CA ASP A 37 1.79 -1.49 -26.53
C ASP A 37 1.37 -0.71 -25.28
N GLY A 38 2.10 0.36 -24.97
CA GLY A 38 1.77 1.21 -23.84
C GLY A 38 2.84 2.22 -23.50
N ASP A 39 2.47 3.16 -22.64
CA ASP A 39 3.38 4.19 -22.15
C ASP A 39 4.07 3.75 -20.85
N THR A 40 5.40 3.82 -20.86
CA THR A 40 6.27 3.52 -19.71
C THR A 40 6.42 4.67 -18.72
N THR A 41 6.00 5.88 -19.10
CA THR A 41 6.03 7.06 -18.21
C THR A 41 4.91 7.02 -17.16
N TYR A 42 3.83 6.29 -17.44
CA TYR A 42 2.72 6.12 -16.49
C TYR A 42 2.98 4.94 -15.53
N THR A 43 3.09 5.23 -14.22
CA THR A 43 3.27 4.21 -13.18
C THR A 43 1.95 3.88 -12.48
N LEU A 44 1.76 2.63 -12.02
CA LEU A 44 0.54 2.28 -11.28
C LEU A 44 0.49 2.94 -9.90
N LEU A 45 1.64 3.38 -9.36
CA LEU A 45 1.72 4.23 -8.18
C LEU A 45 1.09 5.61 -8.41
N SER A 46 1.18 6.16 -9.62
CA SER A 46 0.53 7.42 -9.99
C SER A 46 -0.95 7.27 -10.32
N SER A 47 -1.48 6.04 -10.27
CA SER A 47 -2.89 5.75 -10.53
C SER A 47 -3.73 5.76 -9.25
N SER A 48 -5.05 5.73 -9.40
CA SER A 48 -6.00 5.60 -8.29
C SER A 48 -5.80 4.35 -7.42
N LEU A 49 -5.05 3.32 -7.86
CA LEU A 49 -4.73 2.15 -7.05
C LEU A 49 -3.95 2.48 -5.77
N ILE A 50 -3.21 3.60 -5.72
CA ILE A 50 -2.47 4.02 -4.52
C ILE A 50 -3.40 4.42 -3.37
N VAL A 51 -4.67 4.71 -3.65
CA VAL A 51 -5.65 5.10 -2.63
C VAL A 51 -5.85 3.96 -1.61
N ILE A 52 -5.80 2.70 -2.03
CA ILE A 52 -6.03 1.56 -1.14
C ILE A 52 -4.94 1.43 -0.07
N PRO A 53 -3.63 1.39 -0.40
CA PRO A 53 -2.58 1.37 0.63
C PRO A 53 -2.63 2.62 1.51
N ILE A 54 -2.97 3.79 0.98
CA ILE A 54 -3.13 5.02 1.79
C ILE A 54 -4.22 4.83 2.85
N ILE A 55 -5.39 4.32 2.49
CA ILE A 55 -6.48 4.05 3.44
C ILE A 55 -6.02 3.05 4.52
N LEU A 56 -5.28 2.00 4.13
CA LEU A 56 -4.74 1.02 5.07
C LEU A 56 -3.73 1.66 6.06
N PHE A 57 -2.88 2.58 5.59
CA PHE A 57 -1.98 3.33 6.48
C PHE A 57 -2.72 4.25 7.44
N VAL A 58 -3.76 4.94 6.97
CA VAL A 58 -4.60 5.79 7.83
C VAL A 58 -5.29 4.94 8.90
N LEU A 59 -5.85 3.79 8.54
CA LEU A 59 -6.44 2.85 9.50
C LEU A 59 -5.40 2.34 10.51
N ALA A 60 -4.18 2.04 10.05
CA ALA A 60 -3.09 1.64 10.95
C ALA A 60 -2.79 2.71 12.00
N LEU A 61 -2.77 4.00 11.60
CA LEU A 61 -2.57 5.13 12.52
C LEU A 61 -3.74 5.29 13.50
N ILE A 62 -4.99 5.13 13.04
CA ILE A 62 -6.17 5.20 13.91
C ILE A 62 -6.12 4.10 14.99
N PHE A 63 -5.84 2.86 14.59
CA PHE A 63 -5.70 1.76 15.55
C PHE A 63 -4.52 1.95 16.50
N PHE A 64 -3.44 2.57 16.03
CA PHE A 64 -2.29 2.91 16.88
C PHE A 64 -2.65 3.97 17.93
N GLN A 65 -3.36 5.02 17.54
CA GLN A 65 -3.83 6.04 18.48
C GLN A 65 -4.81 5.47 19.52
N LEU A 66 -5.71 4.58 19.11
CA LEU A 66 -6.60 3.88 20.03
C LEU A 66 -5.81 3.03 21.03
N HIS A 67 -4.75 2.35 20.59
CA HIS A 67 -3.88 1.59 21.48
C HIS A 67 -3.21 2.47 22.55
N ILE A 68 -2.71 3.64 22.17
CA ILE A 68 -2.09 4.59 23.11
C ILE A 68 -3.11 5.09 24.13
N LYS A 69 -4.31 5.49 23.68
CA LYS A 69 -5.37 5.97 24.58
C LYS A 69 -5.80 4.91 25.60
N ASP A 70 -5.91 3.66 25.16
CA ASP A 70 -6.23 2.52 26.02
C ASP A 70 -5.15 2.29 27.10
N LYS A 71 -3.88 2.48 26.73
CA LYS A 71 -2.72 2.38 27.63
C LYS A 71 -2.58 3.55 28.61
N GLN A 72 -3.11 4.75 28.30
CA GLN A 72 -3.06 5.93 29.18
C GLN A 72 -4.22 5.99 30.18
N LYS A 73 -5.29 5.21 29.97
CA LYS A 73 -6.44 5.11 30.89
C LYS A 73 -6.23 4.13 32.05
N HIS A 74 -5.16 3.34 32.00
CA HIS A 74 -4.73 2.39 33.02
C HIS A 74 -3.43 2.85 33.66
#